data_AF-A0A747SEB3-F1
#
_entry.id   AF-A0A747SEB3-F1
#
_cell.length_a   1.000
_cell.length_b   1.000
_cell.length_c   1.000
_cell.angle_alpha   90.00
_cell.angle_beta   90.00
_cell.angle_gamma   90.00
#
_symmetry.space_group_name_H-M   'P 1'
#
loop_
_entity.id
_entity.type
_entity.pdbx_description
1 polymer ?
#
loop_
_entity_poly.entity_id
_entity_poly.type
_entity_poly.pdbx_seq_one_letter_code
_entity_poly.pdbx_strand_id
1 'polypeptide(L)' 'MRLAAGYYGPTNRYGTISLSGAVSQAGLSWAGEAHSAVTDAVMTARVVNNIAGYWRELQCEMNDGAGR' A
#
# COMPACT_ATOMS: atom_id res chain seq x y z
N MET A 1 1.67 2.97 -9.27
CA MET A 1 0.35 2.46 -9.73
C MET A 1 0.33 2.07 -11.21
N ARG A 2 0.80 2.92 -12.14
CA ARG A 2 0.72 2.69 -13.59
C ARG A 2 1.27 1.34 -14.09
N LEU A 3 2.45 0.92 -13.63
CA LEU A 3 3.04 -0.36 -14.03
C LEU A 3 2.20 -1.57 -13.56
N ALA A 4 1.74 -1.55 -12.30
CA ALA A 4 0.89 -2.60 -11.75
C ALA A 4 -0.47 -2.65 -12.46
N ALA A 5 -1.09 -1.50 -12.73
CA ALA A 5 -2.34 -1.42 -13.50
C ALA A 5 -2.14 -1.88 -14.96
N GLY A 6 -0.97 -1.65 -15.56
CA GLY A 6 -0.64 -2.15 -16.89
C GLY A 6 -0.50 -3.67 -16.95
N TYR A 7 0.05 -4.29 -15.91
CA TYR A 7 0.27 -5.74 -15.87
C TYR A 7 -0.96 -6.53 -15.41
N TYR A 8 -1.63 -6.08 -14.34
CA TYR A 8 -2.75 -6.80 -13.70
C TYR A 8 -4.14 -6.27 -14.13
N GLY A 9 -4.18 -5.22 -14.95
CA GLY A 9 -5.39 -4.45 -15.20
C GLY A 9 -5.68 -3.44 -14.06
N PRO A 10 -6.32 -2.31 -14.38
CA PRO A 10 -6.68 -1.30 -13.37
C PRO A 10 -7.70 -1.81 -12.34
N THR A 11 -8.50 -2.83 -12.70
CA THR A 11 -9.38 -3.56 -11.79
C THR A 11 -9.20 -5.05 -12.03
N ASN A 12 -9.05 -5.81 -10.95
CA ASN A 12 -8.95 -7.28 -10.99
C ASN A 12 -9.78 -7.90 -9.85
N ARG A 13 -9.72 -9.23 -9.70
CA ARG A 13 -10.47 -9.98 -8.66
C ARG A 13 -10.17 -9.56 -7.21
N TYR A 14 -9.07 -8.84 -6.99
CA TYR A 14 -8.63 -8.31 -5.69
C TYR A 14 -8.98 -6.83 -5.52
N GLY A 15 -9.67 -6.22 -6.50
CA GLY A 15 -10.14 -4.84 -6.45
C GLY A 15 -9.48 -3.91 -7.47
N THR A 16 -9.65 -2.61 -7.26
CA THR A 16 -9.11 -1.56 -8.14
C THR A 16 -7.71 -1.16 -7.68
N ILE A 17 -6.76 -1.15 -8.61
CA ILE A 17 -5.39 -0.68 -8.39
C ILE A 17 -5.40 0.85 -8.48
N SER A 18 -5.59 1.51 -7.33
CA SER A 18 -5.54 2.96 -7.20
C SER A 18 -4.76 3.39 -5.96
N LEU A 19 -4.18 4.59 -6.00
CA LEU A 19 -3.50 5.16 -4.85
C LEU A 19 -4.49 5.44 -3.71
N SER A 20 -5.68 5.96 -4.01
CA SER A 20 -6.74 6.17 -3.02
C SER A 20 -7.18 4.88 -2.33
N GLY A 21 -7.28 3.77 -3.07
CA GLY A 21 -7.60 2.46 -2.50
C GLY A 21 -6.51 1.97 -1.56
N ALA A 22 -5.25 2.08 -1.96
CA ALA A 22 -4.12 1.68 -1.11
C ALA A 22 -4.00 2.55 0.15
N VAL A 23 -4.26 3.85 0.04
CA VAL A 23 -4.28 4.79 1.17
C VAL A 23 -5.37 4.42 2.18
N SER A 24 -6.59 4.14 1.69
CA SER A 24 -7.70 3.71 2.53
C SER A 24 -7.41 2.38 3.23
N GLN A 25 -6.81 1.41 2.52
CA GLN A 25 -6.48 0.11 3.09
C GLN A 25 -5.37 0.18 4.14
N ALA A 26 -4.41 1.09 3.96
CA ALA A 26 -3.33 1.36 4.91
C ALA A 26 -3.78 2.20 6.12
N GLY A 27 -5.04 2.65 6.16
CA GLY A 27 -5.54 3.54 7.22
C GLY A 27 -4.85 4.91 7.24
N LEU A 28 -4.31 5.35 6.10
CA LEU A 28 -3.54 6.59 6.00
C LEU A 28 -4.45 7.75 5.57
N SER A 29 -4.15 8.93 6.09
CA SER A 29 -4.83 10.18 5.70
C SER A 29 -3.93 11.04 4.82
N TRP A 30 -4.53 11.69 3.82
CA TRP A 30 -3.88 12.65 2.95
C TRP A 30 -3.44 13.89 3.73
N ALA A 31 -2.23 14.37 3.45
CA ALA A 31 -1.72 15.64 3.96
C ALA A 31 -1.56 16.60 2.77
N GLY A 32 -2.62 17.34 2.45
CA GLY A 32 -2.67 18.27 1.31
C GLY A 32 -3.65 17.88 0.21
N GLU A 33 -3.70 18.68 -0.85
CA GLU A 33 -4.53 18.42 -2.04
C GLU A 33 -4.04 17.15 -2.76
N ALA A 34 -4.93 16.17 -2.88
CA ALA A 34 -4.74 15.03 -3.76
C ALA A 34 -4.65 15.50 -5.22
N HIS A 35 -3.87 14.81 -6.05
CA HIS A 35 -3.57 15.16 -7.45
C HIS A 35 -2.45 16.21 -7.65
N SER A 36 -1.76 16.61 -6.59
CA SER A 36 -0.42 17.21 -6.73
C SER A 36 0.63 16.10 -6.82
N ALA A 37 1.54 16.22 -7.79
CA ALA A 37 2.62 15.23 -7.98
C ALA A 37 3.46 15.02 -6.70
N VAL A 38 3.69 16.08 -5.93
CA VAL A 38 4.45 16.01 -4.66
C VAL A 38 3.64 15.27 -3.60
N THR A 39 2.36 15.63 -3.43
CA THR A 39 1.47 14.98 -2.45
C THR A 39 1.32 13.50 -2.78
N ASP A 40 1.12 13.14 -4.05
CA ASP A 40 0.96 11.77 -4.51
C ASP A 40 2.25 10.95 -4.34
N ALA A 41 3.42 11.56 -4.57
CA ALA A 41 4.71 10.92 -4.35
C ALA A 41 4.97 10.63 -2.86
N VAL A 42 4.72 11.62 -1.99
CA VAL A 42 4.83 11.45 -0.53
C VAL A 42 3.84 10.38 -0.06
N MET A 43 2.60 10.42 -0.53
CA MET A 43 1.58 9.46 -0.15
C MET A 43 1.96 8.03 -0.61
N THR A 44 2.51 7.90 -1.81
CA THR A 44 3.03 6.61 -2.31
C THR A 44 4.15 6.08 -1.41
N ALA A 45 5.10 6.93 -1.00
CA ALA A 45 6.19 6.53 -0.10
C ALA A 45 5.68 6.07 1.28
N ARG A 46 4.62 6.72 1.80
CA ARG A 46 3.97 6.31 3.06
C ARG A 46 3.29 4.95 2.93
N VAL A 47 2.57 4.71 1.84
CA VAL A 47 1.97 3.40 1.56
C VAL A 47 3.04 2.30 1.50
N VAL A 48 4.14 2.53 0.79
CA VAL A 48 5.24 1.55 0.70
C VAL A 48 5.87 1.27 2.07
N ASN A 49 6.08 2.30 2.89
CA ASN A 49 6.56 2.11 4.27
C ASN A 49 5.59 1.29 5.13
N ASN A 50 4.28 1.55 5.01
CA ASN A 50 3.27 0.78 5.75
C ASN A 50 3.29 -0.70 5.34
N ILE A 51 3.38 -1.00 4.04
CA ILE A 51 3.53 -2.38 3.53
C ILE A 51 4.80 -3.05 4.09
N ALA A 52 5.92 -2.33 4.11
CA ALA A 52 7.17 -2.87 4.66
C ALA A 52 7.10 -3.14 6.17
N GLY A 53 6.40 -2.27 6.92
CA GLY A 53 6.12 -2.48 8.33
C GLY A 53 5.25 -3.72 8.57
N TYR A 54 4.15 -3.83 7.84
CA TYR A 54 3.24 -4.99 7.93
C TYR A 54 3.93 -6.31 7.58
N TRP A 55 4.81 -6.31 6.57
CA TRP A 55 5.62 -7.49 6.26
C TRP A 55 6.52 -7.92 7.42
N ARG A 56 7.12 -6.97 8.15
CA ARG A 56 7.92 -7.27 9.34
C ARG A 56 7.08 -7.89 10.45
N GLU A 57 5.87 -7.38 10.67
CA GLU A 57 4.93 -7.93 11.66
C GLU A 57 4.58 -9.39 11.32
N LEU A 58 4.22 -9.67 10.06
CA LEU A 58 3.96 -11.03 9.59
C LEU A 58 5.15 -11.97 9.79
N GLN A 59 6.38 -11.48 9.53
CA GLN A 59 7.59 -12.26 9.78
C GLN A 59 7.79 -12.60 11.25
N CYS A 60 7.50 -11.65 12.16
CA CYS A 60 7.54 -11.90 13.60
C CYS A 60 6.49 -12.95 14.00
N GLU A 61 5.24 -12.82 13.57
CA GLU A 61 4.17 -13.78 13.86
C GLU A 61 4.50 -15.20 13.38
N MET A 62 5.05 -15.32 12.17
CA MET A 62 5.48 -16.62 11.62
C MET A 62 6.63 -17.24 12.42
N ASN A 63 7.57 -16.43 12.89
CA ASN A 63 8.71 -16.90 13.67
C ASN A 63 8.32 -17.25 15.10
N ASP A 64 7.38 -16.51 15.70
CA ASP A 64 6.84 -16.79 17.04
C ASP A 64 5.92 -18.03 17.03
N GLY A 65 5.25 -18.30 15.90
CA GLY A 65 4.45 -19.52 15.69
C GLY A 65 5.28 -20.79 15.43
N ALA A 66 6.55 -20.66 15.01
CA ALA A 66 7.45 -21.78 14.72
C ALA A 66 8.12 -22.37 15.99
N GLY A 67 7.92 -21.75 17.15
CA GLY A 67 8.47 -22.18 18.44
C GLY A 67 7.49 -22.95 19.34
N ARG A 68 6.35 -23.43 18.81
CA ARG A 68 5.31 -24.15 19.58
C ARG A 68 5.08 -25.58 19.10
#